data_AF-M3C8M5-F1
#
_entry.id   AF-M3C8M5-F1
#
_cell.length_a   1.000
_cell.length_b   1.000
_cell.length_c   1.000
_cell.angle_alpha   90.00
_cell.angle_beta   90.00
_cell.angle_gamma   90.00
#
_symmetry.space_group_name_H-M   'P 1'
#
loop_
_entity.id
_entity.type
_entity.pdbx_description
1 polymer ?
#
loop_
_entity_poly.entity_id
_entity_poly.type
_entity_poly.pdbx_seq_one_letter_code
_entity_poly.pdbx_strand_id
1 'polypeptide(L)' 'LRIQASALGVLQEYAKSLLVRIFTSANLLAIYAKRVTLQGKDIECLRSLLKE' A
#
# COMPACT_ATOMS: atom_id res chain seq x y z
N LEU A 1 -19.69 -4.70 19.91
CA LEU A 1 -18.23 -4.95 19.87
C LEU A 1 -17.51 -3.79 20.57
N ARG A 2 -16.68 -4.03 21.59
CA ARG A 2 -15.85 -2.99 22.22
C ARG A 2 -14.39 -3.30 21.91
N ILE A 3 -13.68 -2.34 21.31
CA ILE A 3 -12.26 -2.48 20.94
C ILE A 3 -11.43 -1.72 21.96
N GLN A 4 -10.36 -2.33 22.46
CA GLN A 4 -9.44 -1.68 23.38
C GLN A 4 -8.65 -0.57 22.67
N ALA A 5 -8.40 0.56 23.34
CA ALA A 5 -7.68 1.69 22.73
C ALA A 5 -6.27 1.30 22.23
N SER A 6 -5.59 0.38 22.93
CA SER A 6 -4.30 -0.19 22.50
C SER A 6 -4.42 -1.00 21.20
N ALA A 7 -5.46 -1.81 21.07
CA ALA A 7 -5.72 -2.59 19.86
C ALA A 7 -6.02 -1.69 18.65
N LEU A 8 -6.70 -0.56 18.87
CA LEU A 8 -6.91 0.44 17.83
C LEU A 8 -5.60 1.11 17.39
N GLY A 9 -4.71 1.43 18.33
CA GLY A 9 -3.39 1.99 18.04
C GLY A 9 -2.56 1.07 17.16
N VAL A 10 -2.49 -0.22 17.53
CA VAL A 10 -1.78 -1.24 16.74
C VAL A 10 -2.35 -1.37 15.33
N LEU A 11 -3.68 -1.38 15.20
CA LEU A 11 -4.32 -1.44 13.88
C LEU A 11 -3.99 -0.21 13.03
N GLN A 12 -3.93 0.97 13.64
CA GLN A 12 -3.59 2.20 12.95
C GLN A 12 -2.14 2.19 12.47
N GLU A 13 -1.20 1.75 13.29
CA GLU A 13 0.21 1.63 12.90
C GLU A 13 0.41 0.60 11.79
N TYR A 14 -0.26 -0.55 11.91
CA TYR A 14 -0.25 -1.56 10.85
C TYR A 14 -0.80 -1.01 9.53
N ALA A 15 -1.95 -0.31 9.57
CA ALA A 15 -2.54 0.31 8.40
C ALA A 15 -1.62 1.34 7.74
N LYS A 16 -0.94 2.18 8.54
CA LYS A 16 0.06 3.14 8.04
C LYS A 16 1.23 2.43 7.37
N SER A 17 1.80 1.42 8.03
CA SER A 17 2.92 0.64 7.48
C SER A 17 2.54 -0.07 6.18
N LEU A 18 1.32 -0.62 6.11
CA LEU A 18 0.78 -1.25 4.91
C LEU A 18 0.65 -0.23 3.76
N LEU A 19 0.09 0.95 4.03
CA LEU A 19 -0.05 2.00 3.02
C LEU A 19 1.32 2.46 2.50
N VAL A 20 2.29 2.69 3.40
CA VAL A 20 3.66 3.02 3.00
C VAL A 20 4.22 1.94 2.09
N ARG A 21 4.11 0.67 2.47
CA ARG A 21 4.62 -0.46 1.65
C ARG A 21 3.97 -0.52 0.27
N ILE A 22 2.65 -0.37 0.18
CA ILE A 22 1.91 -0.42 -1.10
C ILE A 22 2.31 0.74 -2.00
N PHE A 23 2.37 1.97 -1.45
CA PHE A 23 2.71 3.15 -2.25
C PHE A 23 4.17 3.18 -2.66
N THR A 24 5.10 2.69 -1.83
CA THR A 24 6.51 2.53 -2.22
C THR A 24 6.62 1.58 -3.41
N SER A 25 5.95 0.44 -3.38
CA SER A 25 5.99 -0.51 -4.50
C SER A 25 5.28 0.01 -5.75
N ALA A 26 4.15 0.71 -5.60
CA ALA A 26 3.48 1.35 -6.73
C ALA A 26 4.34 2.46 -7.36
N ASN A 27 5.12 3.19 -6.56
CA ASN A 27 6.06 4.20 -7.04
C ASN A 27 7.19 3.56 -7.86
N LEU A 28 7.70 2.40 -7.45
CA LEU A 28 8.70 1.65 -8.24
C LEU A 28 8.14 1.24 -9.60
N LEU A 29 6.87 0.80 -9.67
CA LEU A 29 6.21 0.48 -10.93
C LEU A 29 6.02 1.70 -11.84
N ALA A 30 5.68 2.86 -11.26
CA ALA A 30 5.60 4.11 -12.01
C ALA A 30 6.96 4.49 -12.60
N ILE A 31 8.04 4.40 -11.81
CA ILE A 31 9.42 4.65 -12.27
C ILE A 31 9.84 3.68 -13.36
N TYR A 32 9.52 2.38 -13.21
CA TYR A 32 9.77 1.37 -14.24
C TYR A 32 9.10 1.73 -15.57
N ALA A 33 7.88 2.28 -15.51
CA ALA A 33 7.15 2.80 -16.65
C ALA A 33 7.55 4.24 -17.07
N LYS A 34 8.70 4.76 -16.59
CA LYS A 34 9.23 6.10 -16.87
C LYS A 34 8.27 7.24 -16.52
N ARG A 35 7.47 7.08 -15.48
CA ARG A 35 6.52 8.08 -14.96
C ARG A 35 6.84 8.40 -13.50
N VAL A 36 6.54 9.64 -13.11
CA VAL A 36 6.62 10.08 -11.71
C VAL A 36 5.24 10.14 -11.06
N THR A 37 4.18 10.29 -11.86
CA THR A 37 2.79 10.30 -11.39
C THR A 37 2.25 8.88 -11.25
N LEU A 38 1.80 8.54 -10.04
CA LEU A 38 1.07 7.30 -9.75
C LEU A 38 -0.27 7.27 -10.50
N GLN A 39 -0.61 6.13 -11.09
CA GLN A 39 -1.87 5.90 -11.79
C GLN A 39 -2.54 4.61 -11.28
N GLY A 40 -3.86 4.49 -11.47
CA GLY A 40 -4.62 3.30 -11.03
C GLY A 40 -4.04 1.99 -11.56
N LYS A 41 -3.52 1.99 -12.79
CA LYS A 41 -2.85 0.85 -13.41
C LYS A 41 -1.62 0.34 -12.66
N ASP A 42 -0.92 1.21 -11.92
CA ASP A 42 0.27 0.82 -11.14
C ASP A 42 -0.16 -0.01 -9.92
N ILE A 43 -1.32 0.32 -9.33
CA ILE A 43 -1.92 -0.45 -8.22
C ILE A 43 -2.55 -1.75 -8.73
N GLU A 44 -3.21 -1.73 -9.89
CA GLU A 44 -3.75 -2.95 -10.52
C GLU A 44 -2.62 -3.93 -10.88
N CYS A 45 -1.51 -3.44 -11.44
CA CYS A 45 -0.32 -4.23 -11.71
C CYS A 45 0.27 -4.80 -10.42
N LEU A 46 0.41 -3.97 -9.37
CA LEU A 46 0.87 -4.42 -8.06
C LEU A 46 -0.01 -5.55 -7.50
N ARG A 47 -1.34 -5.44 -7.63
CA ARG A 47 -2.28 -6.45 -7.17
C ARG A 47 -2.14 -7.77 -7.94
N SER A 48 -1.79 -7.72 -9.22
CA SER A 48 -1.49 -8.92 -10.01
C SER A 48 -0.16 -9.56 -9.62
N LEU A 49 0.84 -8.76 -9.22
CA LEU A 49 2.13 -9.26 -8.74
C LEU A 49 2.07 -9.85 -7.32
N LEU A 50 1.21 -9.29 -6.46
CA LEU A 50 0.99 -9.75 -5.08
C LEU A 50 0.00 -10.92 -4.96
N LYS A 51 -0.53 -11.43 -6.09
CA LYS A 51 -1.57 -12.46 -6.14
C LYS A 51 -1.01 -13.91 -6.17
N GLU A 52 0.19 -14.11 -5.65
CA GLU A 52 0.74 -15.45 -5.35
C GLU A 52 0.34 -15.89 -3.94
#